data_AF-A0A2N3ATQ8-F1
#
_entry.id   AF-A0A2N3ATQ8-F1
#
_cell.length_a   1.000
_cell.length_b   1.000
_cell.length_c   1.000
_cell.angle_alpha   90.00
_cell.angle_beta   90.00
_cell.angle_gamma   90.00
#
_symmetry.space_group_name_H-M   'P 1'
#
loop_
_entity.id
_entity.type
_entity.pdbx_description
1 polymer ?
#
loop_
_entity_poly.entity_id
_entity_poly.type
_entity_poly.pdbx_seq_one_letter_code
_entity_poly.pdbx_strand_id
1 'polypeptide(L)'
;MGPFPHSAPKSVISAENPAGTDGFEFVEFAHPEPDELRALFARMGYGLVARHRSKAIELWQQGDITYVLNAEPGSHAARFAA
;
A
#
# COMPACT_ATOMS: atom_id res chain seq x y z
N MET A 1 -11.22 3.49 9.88
CA MET A 1 -11.77 2.29 9.21
C MET A 1 -10.56 1.49 8.76
N GLY A 2 -10.11 0.50 9.52
CA GLY A 2 -8.84 -0.19 9.24
C GLY A 2 -9.04 -1.68 8.92
N PRO A 3 -8.24 -2.29 8.04
CA PRO A 3 -7.98 -3.72 8.07
C PRO A 3 -6.84 -4.06 9.07
N PHE A 4 -6.76 -5.34 9.39
CA PHE A 4 -5.98 -6.01 10.46
C PHE A 4 -4.43 -5.97 10.31
N PRO A 5 -3.65 -6.30 11.37
CA PRO A 5 -4.04 -6.74 12.72
C PRO A 5 -3.81 -5.73 13.84
N HIS A 6 -4.69 -5.79 14.86
CA HIS A 6 -4.88 -4.79 15.92
C HIS A 6 -4.38 -5.20 17.31
N SER A 7 -3.28 -5.96 17.41
CA SER A 7 -2.73 -6.30 18.73
C SER A 7 -1.81 -5.23 19.31
N ALA A 8 -1.36 -4.26 18.51
CA ALA A 8 -0.56 -3.14 19.00
C ALA A 8 -1.44 -2.13 19.77
N PRO A 9 -0.96 -1.59 20.91
CA PRO A 9 -1.61 -0.45 21.55
C PRO A 9 -1.69 0.73 20.59
N LYS A 10 -2.83 1.40 20.56
CA LYS A 10 -2.99 2.62 19.73
C LYS A 10 -1.99 3.69 20.17
N SER A 11 -1.46 4.42 19.20
CA SER A 11 -0.69 5.64 19.44
C SER A 11 -1.49 6.66 20.26
N VAL A 12 -0.77 7.47 21.04
CA VAL A 12 -1.36 8.52 21.90
C VAL A 12 -0.88 9.88 21.41
N ILE A 13 -1.82 10.83 21.31
CA ILE A 13 -1.50 12.23 21.01
C ILE A 13 -0.70 12.81 22.18
N SER A 14 0.47 13.36 21.88
CA SER A 14 1.37 13.98 22.85
C SER A 14 2.06 15.20 22.26
N ALA A 15 2.82 15.93 23.05
CA ALA A 15 3.62 17.05 22.55
C ALA A 15 4.68 16.60 21.52
N GLU A 16 5.22 15.38 21.66
CA GLU A 16 6.22 14.79 20.76
C GLU A 16 5.59 14.10 19.55
N ASN A 17 4.36 13.58 19.68
CA ASN A 17 3.55 13.03 18.59
C ASN A 17 2.17 13.72 18.53
N PRO A 18 2.11 14.96 18.01
CA PRO A 18 0.89 15.76 18.06
C PRO A 18 -0.22 15.23 17.15
N ALA A 19 0.13 14.43 16.14
CA ALA A 19 -0.82 13.80 15.23
C ALA A 19 -1.20 12.37 15.64
N GLY A 20 -0.54 11.81 16.67
CA GLY A 20 -0.73 10.40 17.05
C GLY A 20 -0.41 9.45 15.89
N THR A 21 0.63 9.72 15.10
CA THR A 21 1.02 8.81 14.01
C THR A 21 1.40 7.44 14.56
N ASP A 22 1.04 6.39 13.84
CA ASP A 22 1.19 4.99 14.24
C ASP A 22 1.82 4.17 13.11
N GLY A 23 3.08 4.50 12.80
CA GLY A 23 3.82 3.85 11.72
C GLY A 23 3.31 4.20 10.32
N PHE A 24 3.51 3.27 9.38
CA PHE A 24 3.12 3.39 7.98
C PHE A 24 2.00 2.40 7.66
N GLU A 25 0.88 2.91 7.16
CA GLU A 25 -0.25 2.06 6.75
C GLU A 25 0.06 1.32 5.44
N PHE A 26 0.61 2.01 4.44
CA PHE A 26 0.99 1.41 3.16
C PHE A 26 2.06 2.22 2.42
N VAL A 27 2.67 1.60 1.42
CA VAL A 27 3.47 2.27 0.38
C VAL A 27 2.80 2.04 -0.98
N GLU A 28 2.59 3.13 -1.72
CA GLU A 28 2.03 3.06 -3.08
C GLU A 28 3.15 3.07 -4.12
N PHE A 29 3.09 2.11 -5.05
CA PHE A 29 4.03 1.93 -6.14
C PHE A 29 3.35 2.14 -7.50
N ALA A 30 4.13 2.68 -8.43
CA ALA A 30 3.75 2.85 -9.82
C ALA A 30 4.95 2.52 -10.71
N HIS A 31 4.70 1.93 -11.87
CA HIS A 31 5.73 1.55 -12.84
C HIS A 31 5.12 1.55 -14.26
N PRO A 32 5.87 1.94 -15.31
CA PRO A 32 5.40 1.87 -16.69
C PRO A 32 5.01 0.44 -17.11
N GLU A 33 5.68 -0.56 -16.54
CA GLU A 33 5.43 -1.99 -16.73
C GLU A 33 4.96 -2.61 -15.40
N PRO A 34 3.67 -2.52 -15.04
CA PRO A 34 3.20 -2.93 -13.71
C PRO A 34 3.37 -4.43 -13.42
N ASP A 35 3.51 -5.26 -14.46
CA ASP A 35 3.76 -6.70 -14.30
C ASP A 35 5.12 -7.01 -13.67
N GLU A 36 6.13 -6.16 -13.85
CA GLU A 36 7.42 -6.27 -13.16
C GLU A 36 7.25 -6.15 -11.65
N LEU A 37 6.41 -5.20 -11.20
CA LEU A 37 6.09 -5.05 -9.78
C LEU A 37 5.28 -6.22 -9.24
N ARG A 38 4.31 -6.75 -10.00
CA ARG A 38 3.56 -7.95 -9.58
C ARG A 38 4.50 -9.16 -9.39
N ALA A 39 5.42 -9.37 -10.33
CA ALA A 39 6.41 -10.44 -10.24
C ALA A 39 7.35 -10.25 -9.05
N LEU A 40 7.81 -9.02 -8.82
CA LEU A 40 8.66 -8.68 -7.68
C LEU A 40 7.94 -8.92 -6.35
N PHE A 41 6.72 -8.42 -6.19
CA PHE A 41 5.93 -8.57 -4.96
C PHE A 41 5.67 -10.05 -4.64
N ALA A 42 5.30 -10.85 -5.64
CA ALA A 42 5.15 -12.29 -5.47
C ALA A 42 6.45 -12.97 -5.02
N ARG A 43 7.60 -12.60 -5.62
CA ARG A 43 8.93 -13.13 -5.24
C ARG A 43 9.35 -12.72 -3.83
N MET A 44 8.92 -11.55 -3.37
CA MET A 44 9.13 -11.08 -1.99
C MET A 44 8.20 -11.78 -0.99
N GLY A 45 7.21 -12.55 -1.45
CA GLY A 45 6.26 -13.28 -0.61
C GLY A 45 5.02 -12.48 -0.21
N TYR A 46 4.68 -11.41 -0.95
CA TYR A 46 3.42 -10.71 -0.79
C TYR A 46 2.30 -11.47 -1.51
N GLY A 47 1.12 -11.52 -0.89
CA GLY A 47 -0.10 -12.00 -1.52
C GLY A 47 -0.95 -10.85 -2.05
N LEU A 48 -1.53 -11.02 -3.24
CA LEU A 48 -2.57 -10.11 -3.72
C LEU A 48 -3.87 -10.38 -2.96
N VAL A 49 -4.29 -9.44 -2.13
CA VAL A 49 -5.43 -9.63 -1.20
C VAL A 49 -6.69 -8.89 -1.62
N ALA A 50 -6.57 -7.81 -2.40
CA ALA A 50 -7.72 -7.05 -2.89
C ALA A 50 -7.42 -6.30 -4.19
N ARG A 51 -8.50 -5.90 -4.87
CA ARG A 51 -8.47 -4.99 -6.02
C ARG A 51 -9.47 -3.86 -5.80
N HIS A 52 -9.13 -2.66 -6.25
CA HIS A 52 -10.06 -1.54 -6.25
C HIS A 52 -11.25 -1.85 -7.17
N ARG A 53 -12.46 -1.37 -6.80
CA ARG A 53 -13.71 -1.75 -7.48
C ARG A 53 -13.80 -1.32 -8.94
N SER A 54 -13.14 -0.23 -9.30
CA SER A 54 -13.28 0.42 -10.61
C SER A 54 -11.98 0.94 -11.23
N LYS A 55 -10.87 0.84 -10.52
CA LYS A 55 -9.56 1.37 -10.96
C LYS A 55 -8.57 0.21 -11.01
N ALA A 56 -7.57 0.30 -11.86
CA ALA A 56 -6.45 -0.63 -11.94
C ALA A 56 -5.49 -0.43 -10.75
N ILE A 57 -6.00 -0.67 -9.54
CA ILE A 57 -5.27 -0.58 -8.28
C ILE A 57 -5.40 -1.90 -7.52
N GLU A 58 -4.28 -2.39 -7.01
CA GLU A 58 -4.16 -3.68 -6.34
C GLU A 58 -3.58 -3.52 -4.94
N LEU A 59 -4.07 -4.31 -3.99
CA LEU A 59 -3.58 -4.36 -2.62
C LEU A 59 -2.80 -5.66 -2.40
N TRP A 60 -1.52 -5.53 -2.06
CA TRP A 60 -0.60 -6.62 -1.81
C TRP A 60 -0.16 -6.60 -0.34
N GLN A 61 -0.17 -7.75 0.34
CA GLN A 61 0.16 -7.82 1.77
C GLN A 61 1.08 -8.99 2.12
N GLN A 62 1.98 -8.75 3.08
CA GLN A 62 2.80 -9.74 3.76
C GLN A 62 2.80 -9.42 5.27
N GLY A 63 2.07 -10.22 6.05
CA GLY A 63 1.84 -9.89 7.47
C GLY A 63 1.21 -8.51 7.60
N ASP A 64 1.88 -7.63 8.35
CA ASP A 64 1.41 -6.28 8.68
C ASP A 64 1.88 -5.22 7.67
N ILE A 65 2.55 -5.64 6.58
CA ILE A 65 3.07 -4.72 5.56
C ILE A 65 2.14 -4.69 4.36
N THR A 66 1.77 -3.49 3.94
CA THR A 66 0.84 -3.25 2.84
C THR A 66 1.49 -2.47 1.71
N TYR A 67 1.44 -3.03 0.51
CA TYR A 67 1.78 -2.35 -0.75
C TYR A 67 0.53 -2.12 -1.58
N VAL A 68 0.45 -0.95 -2.21
CA VAL A 68 -0.56 -0.62 -3.20
C VAL A 68 0.13 -0.51 -4.55
N LEU A 69 -0.27 -1.31 -5.54
CA LEU A 69 0.15 -1.12 -6.92
C LEU A 69 -0.90 -0.29 -7.64
N ASN A 70 -0.52 0.92 -8.07
CA ASN A 70 -1.37 1.78 -8.87
C ASN A 70 -0.94 1.75 -10.34
N ALA A 71 -1.71 1.01 -11.13
CA ALA A 71 -1.56 0.90 -12.58
C ALA A 71 -2.67 1.66 -13.33
N GLU A 72 -3.37 2.60 -12.69
CA GLU A 72 -4.49 3.33 -13.28
C GLU A 72 -3.99 4.26 -14.41
N PRO A 73 -4.40 4.07 -15.66
CA PRO A 73 -4.01 4.93 -16.78
C PRO A 73 -4.49 6.37 -16.58
N GLY A 74 -3.70 7.34 -17.04
CA GLY A 74 -4.04 8.77 -16.93
C GLY A 74 -4.04 9.33 -15.50
N SER A 75 -3.67 8.53 -14.50
CA SER A 75 -3.55 8.98 -13.12
C SER A 75 -2.31 9.86 -12.90
N HIS A 76 -2.20 10.45 -11.70
CA HIS A 76 -0.93 11.09 -11.29
C HIS A 76 0.20 10.06 -11.22
N ALA A 77 -0.06 8.89 -10.63
CA ALA A 77 0.91 7.82 -10.47
C ALA A 77 1.50 7.35 -11.81
N ALA A 78 0.64 7.12 -12.82
CA ALA A 78 1.08 6.73 -14.15
C ALA A 78 1.95 7.79 -14.84
N ARG A 79 1.65 9.08 -14.64
CA ARG A 79 2.46 10.18 -15.20
C ARG A 79 3.77 10.40 -14.45
N PHE A 80 3.78 10.15 -13.14
CA PHE A 80 4.95 10.30 -12.31
C PHE A 80 6.01 9.22 -12.58
N ALA A 81 5.56 7.99 -12.87
CA ALA A 81 6.45 6.86 -13.13
C ALA A 81 6.95 6.76 -14.59
N ALA A 82 6.47 7.62 -15.49
CA ALA A 82 6.76 7.58 -16.93
C ALA A 82 8.13 8.14 -17.31
#